data_AF-A0A3B0XLB7-F1
#
_entry.id   AF-A0A3B0XLB7-F1
#
_cell.length_a   1.000
_cell.length_b   1.000
_cell.length_c   1.000
_cell.angle_alpha   90.00
_cell.angle_beta   90.00
_cell.angle_gamma   90.00
#
_symmetry.space_group_name_H-M   'P 1'
#
loop_
_entity.id
_entity.type
_entity.pdbx_description
1 polymer ?
#
loop_
_entity_poly.entity_id
_entity_poly.type
_entity_poly.pdbx_seq_one_letter_code
_entity_poly.pdbx_strand_id
1 'polypeptide(L)'
;MRSKRFKPIVKHADQLQQQAVQIFVAAQQAVVHAQLQYEQLLTYRAEYNKNCVSHKLSIMQLKDYQLFLNKLNQSIEHAKAAIQTKKQQCDQLKINWLKTRSRSKALDAVMLKYQIQEVQIQERIEQKEQDEFSCRNAGKKN
;
A
#
# COMPACT_ATOMS: atom_id res chain seq x y z
N MET A 1 -3.38 19.75 -27.68
CA MET A 1 -4.30 19.30 -26.60
C MET A 1 -3.54 19.18 -25.30
N ARG A 2 -3.96 19.94 -24.28
CA ARG A 2 -3.40 19.95 -22.92
C ARG A 2 -3.52 18.58 -22.25
N SER A 3 -4.59 17.83 -22.54
CA SER A 3 -4.79 16.46 -22.02
C SER A 3 -3.65 15.50 -22.43
N LYS A 4 -3.16 15.59 -23.68
CA LYS A 4 -2.07 14.74 -24.20
C LYS A 4 -0.75 14.95 -23.46
N ARG A 5 -0.48 16.18 -22.97
CA ARG A 5 0.74 16.51 -22.21
C ARG A 5 0.65 16.08 -20.74
N PHE A 6 -0.55 15.90 -20.20
CA PHE A 6 -0.80 15.47 -18.82
C PHE A 6 -0.78 13.94 -18.64
N LYS A 7 -1.10 13.18 -19.69
CA LYS A 7 -1.03 11.70 -19.72
C LYS A 7 0.26 11.10 -19.11
N PRO A 8 1.48 11.55 -19.45
CA PRO A 8 2.70 10.97 -18.86
C PRO A 8 2.81 11.23 -17.35
N ILE A 9 2.30 12.37 -16.86
CA ILE A 9 2.33 12.73 -15.43
C ILE A 9 1.39 11.84 -14.64
N VAL A 10 0.18 11.59 -15.16
CA VAL A 10 -0.81 10.67 -14.57
C VAL A 10 -0.24 9.25 -14.51
N LYS A 11 0.28 8.74 -15.65
CA LYS A 11 0.90 7.41 -15.70
C LYS A 11 2.02 7.24 -14.68
N HIS A 12 2.88 8.24 -14.53
CA HIS A 12 3.95 8.21 -13.54
C HIS A 12 3.40 8.19 -12.10
N ALA A 13 2.36 8.97 -11.81
CA ALA A 13 1.72 8.94 -10.49
C ALA A 13 1.06 7.58 -10.18
N ASP A 14 0.45 6.94 -11.18
CA ASP A 14 -0.13 5.60 -11.03
C ASP A 14 0.95 4.54 -10.77
N GLN A 15 2.08 4.62 -11.47
CA GLN A 15 3.22 3.74 -11.23
C GLN A 15 3.75 3.88 -9.80
N LEU A 16 3.92 5.12 -9.31
CA LEU A 16 4.32 5.38 -7.93
C LEU A 16 3.30 4.84 -6.92
N GLN A 17 2.01 4.97 -7.20
CA GLN A 17 0.96 4.39 -6.36
C GLN A 17 1.06 2.86 -6.34
N GLN A 18 1.22 2.21 -7.48
CA GLN A 18 1.34 0.75 -7.57
C GLN A 18 2.55 0.23 -6.79
N GLN A 19 3.70 0.90 -6.94
CA GLN A 19 4.91 0.58 -6.17
C GLN A 19 4.67 0.77 -4.67
N ALA A 20 4.06 1.88 -4.25
CA ALA A 20 3.77 2.13 -2.84
C ALA A 20 2.80 1.08 -2.25
N VAL A 21 1.80 0.62 -3.02
CA VAL A 21 0.90 -0.46 -2.62
C VAL A 21 1.67 -1.75 -2.41
N GLN A 22 2.51 -2.17 -3.36
CA GLN A 22 3.28 -3.41 -3.26
C GLN A 22 4.19 -3.42 -2.03
N ILE A 23 4.89 -2.30 -1.79
CA ILE A 23 5.77 -2.16 -0.62
C ILE A 23 4.96 -2.20 0.69
N PHE A 24 3.81 -1.52 0.74
CA PHE A 24 2.94 -1.54 1.92
C PHE A 24 2.39 -2.95 2.21
N VAL A 25 1.94 -3.68 1.18
CA VAL A 25 1.44 -5.05 1.33
C VAL A 25 2.54 -5.98 1.84
N ALA A 26 3.76 -5.89 1.28
CA ALA A 26 4.89 -6.67 1.76
C ALA A 26 5.24 -6.37 3.23
N ALA A 27 5.20 -5.10 3.64
CA ALA A 27 5.42 -4.72 5.04
C ALA A 27 4.31 -5.24 5.97
N GLN A 28 3.05 -5.23 5.52
CA GLN A 28 1.94 -5.79 6.27
C GLN A 28 2.09 -7.30 6.45
N GLN A 29 2.46 -8.03 5.40
CA GLN A 29 2.77 -9.46 5.49
C GLN A 29 3.92 -9.73 6.48
N ALA A 30 4.98 -8.91 6.44
CA ALA A 30 6.11 -9.04 7.36
C ALA A 30 5.71 -8.87 8.83
N VAL A 31 4.72 -8.00 9.12
CA VAL A 31 4.14 -7.85 10.47
C VAL A 31 3.37 -9.10 10.88
N VAL A 32 2.52 -9.64 9.99
CA VAL A 32 1.74 -10.87 10.26
C VAL A 32 2.67 -12.06 10.52
N HIS A 33 3.68 -12.26 9.69
CA HIS A 33 4.67 -13.31 9.89
C HIS A 33 5.41 -13.19 11.22
N ALA A 34 5.78 -11.97 11.62
CA ALA A 34 6.44 -11.75 12.90
C ALA A 34 5.52 -12.05 14.08
N GLN A 35 4.24 -11.71 13.99
CA GLN A 35 3.23 -12.05 15.01
C GLN A 35 3.06 -13.57 15.14
N LEU A 36 2.96 -14.27 14.01
CA LEU A 36 2.85 -15.73 14.01
C LEU A 36 4.07 -16.39 14.68
N GLN A 37 5.28 -15.93 14.36
CA GLN A 37 6.51 -16.45 15.00
C GLN A 37 6.51 -16.19 16.51
N TYR A 38 6.07 -15.01 16.94
CA TYR A 38 5.96 -14.68 18.37
C TYR A 38 4.94 -15.59 19.08
N GLU A 39 3.77 -15.81 18.49
CA GLU A 39 2.75 -16.72 19.02
C GLU A 39 3.28 -18.16 19.12
N GLN A 40 3.99 -18.64 18.10
CA GLN A 40 4.64 -19.95 18.14
C GLN A 40 5.62 -20.09 19.30
N LEU A 41 6.44 -19.05 19.57
CA LEU A 41 7.35 -19.05 20.71
C LEU A 41 6.62 -19.06 22.06
N LEU A 42 5.50 -18.35 22.18
CA LEU A 42 4.66 -18.35 23.38
C LEU A 42 4.02 -19.73 23.62
N THR A 43 3.43 -20.32 22.58
CA THR A 43 2.85 -21.67 22.63
C THR A 43 3.91 -22.69 23.03
N TYR A 44 5.07 -22.66 22.37
CA TYR A 44 6.18 -23.56 22.69
C TYR A 44 6.64 -23.41 24.15
N ARG A 45 6.76 -22.19 24.67
CA ARG A 45 7.08 -21.95 26.08
C ARG A 45 6.03 -22.56 27.02
N ALA A 46 4.74 -22.41 26.71
CA ALA A 46 3.67 -22.95 27.53
C ALA A 46 3.69 -24.49 27.56
N GLU A 47 3.85 -25.11 26.40
CA GLU A 47 3.99 -26.57 26.27
C GLU A 47 5.24 -27.08 27.02
N TYR A 48 6.36 -26.39 26.88
CA TYR A 48 7.61 -26.74 27.53
C TYR A 48 7.49 -26.69 29.07
N ASN A 49 6.83 -25.66 29.61
CA ASN A 49 6.54 -25.57 31.04
C ASN A 49 5.62 -26.69 31.54
N LYS A 50 4.57 -27.03 30.77
CA LYS A 50 3.65 -28.12 31.11
C LYS A 50 4.38 -29.47 31.19
N ASN A 51 5.27 -29.73 30.24
CA ASN A 51 6.07 -30.95 30.22
C ASN A 51 7.03 -31.04 31.40
N CYS A 52 7.64 -29.91 31.79
CA CYS A 52 8.53 -29.82 32.94
C CYS A 52 7.81 -30.11 34.27
N VAL A 53 6.60 -29.57 34.47
CA VAL A 53 5.79 -29.85 35.68
C VAL A 53 5.33 -31.31 35.73
N SER A 54 5.04 -31.91 34.57
CA SER A 54 4.55 -33.29 34.48
C SER A 54 5.64 -34.34 34.72
N HIS A 55 6.91 -33.99 34.54
CA HIS A 55 8.04 -34.90 34.75
C HIS A 55 8.83 -34.48 35.99
N LYS A 56 9.08 -35.40 36.92
CA LYS A 56 9.97 -35.14 38.06
C LYS A 56 11.42 -35.05 37.56
N LEU A 57 11.87 -33.82 37.28
CA LEU A 57 13.24 -33.56 36.81
C LEU A 57 14.28 -33.71 37.92
N SER A 58 15.47 -34.17 37.55
CA SER A 58 16.63 -34.13 38.43
C SER A 58 17.15 -32.69 38.61
N ILE A 59 17.97 -32.46 39.65
CA ILE A 59 18.57 -31.15 39.93
C ILE A 59 19.38 -30.61 38.74
N MET A 60 20.08 -31.50 38.02
CA MET A 60 20.87 -31.10 36.85
C MET A 60 19.96 -30.69 35.68
N GLN A 61 18.89 -31.45 35.44
CA GLN A 61 17.88 -31.14 34.42
C GLN A 61 17.12 -29.84 34.72
N LEU A 62 16.88 -29.52 36.01
CA LEU A 62 16.28 -28.26 36.44
C LEU A 62 17.16 -27.05 36.11
N LYS A 63 18.49 -27.18 36.26
CA LYS A 63 19.42 -26.10 35.90
C LYS A 63 19.43 -25.84 34.40
N ASP A 64 19.51 -26.90 33.59
CA ASP A 64 19.48 -26.78 32.12
C ASP A 64 18.14 -26.20 31.63
N TYR A 65 17.04 -26.61 32.28
CA TYR A 65 15.71 -26.05 32.05
C TYR A 65 15.67 -24.54 32.29
N GLN A 66 16.20 -24.05 33.41
CA GLN A 66 16.23 -22.61 33.71
C GLN A 66 17.05 -21.82 32.70
N LEU A 67 18.21 -22.35 32.28
CA LEU A 67 19.06 -21.70 31.28
C LEU A 67 18.35 -21.60 29.92
N PHE A 68 17.72 -22.68 29.47
CA PHE A 68 16.99 -22.69 28.21
C PHE A 68 15.79 -21.74 28.25
N LEU A 69 15.01 -21.75 29.34
CA LEU A 69 13.88 -20.84 29.50
C LEU A 69 14.30 -19.37 29.47
N ASN A 70 15.41 -19.02 30.11
CA ASN A 70 15.93 -17.65 30.06
C ASN A 70 16.26 -17.23 28.63
N LYS A 71 16.90 -18.11 27.85
CA LYS A 71 17.17 -17.85 26.43
C LYS A 71 15.88 -17.71 25.62
N LEU A 72 14.90 -18.58 25.84
CA LEU A 72 13.60 -18.54 25.16
C LEU A 72 12.85 -17.23 25.47
N ASN A 73 12.86 -16.80 26.73
CA ASN A 73 12.25 -15.53 27.15
C ASN A 73 12.92 -14.34 26.48
N GLN A 74 14.25 -14.32 26.38
CA GLN A 74 14.96 -13.29 25.63
C GLN A 74 14.53 -13.28 24.15
N SER A 75 14.46 -14.45 23.51
CA SER A 75 13.99 -14.55 22.12
C SER A 75 12.56 -14.05 21.94
N ILE A 76 11.66 -14.30 22.89
CA ILE A 76 10.29 -13.80 22.90
C ILE A 76 10.27 -12.26 22.97
N GLU A 77 11.07 -11.66 23.86
CA GLU A 77 11.16 -10.20 23.95
C GLU A 77 11.76 -9.58 22.68
N HIS A 78 12.77 -10.21 22.08
CA HIS A 78 13.31 -9.79 20.79
C HIS A 78 12.25 -9.87 19.67
N ALA A 79 11.47 -10.95 19.60
CA ALA A 79 10.40 -11.10 18.61
C ALA A 79 9.30 -10.03 18.82
N LYS A 80 8.94 -9.74 20.07
CA LYS A 80 7.99 -8.67 20.42
C LYS A 80 8.49 -7.29 19.97
N ALA A 81 9.75 -6.95 20.25
CA ALA A 81 10.36 -5.71 19.80
C ALA A 81 10.39 -5.62 18.26
N ALA A 82 10.73 -6.72 17.58
CA ALA A 82 10.73 -6.78 16.11
C ALA A 82 9.33 -6.54 15.51
N ILE A 83 8.26 -7.06 16.14
CA ILE A 83 6.88 -6.76 15.74
C ILE A 83 6.60 -5.27 15.84
N GLN A 84 7.00 -4.61 16.94
CA GLN A 84 6.79 -3.18 17.11
C GLN A 84 7.50 -2.36 16.03
N THR A 85 8.77 -2.66 15.76
CA THR A 85 9.53 -1.99 14.69
C THR A 85 8.88 -2.19 13.32
N LYS A 86 8.47 -3.42 12.99
CA LYS A 86 7.78 -3.71 11.73
C LYS A 86 6.42 -3.01 11.62
N LYS A 87 5.67 -2.90 12.72
CA LYS A 87 4.41 -2.14 12.76
C LYS A 87 4.65 -0.66 12.47
N GLN A 88 5.64 -0.05 13.13
CA GLN A 88 6.00 1.35 12.88
C GLN A 88 6.41 1.60 11.42
N GLN A 89 7.22 0.70 10.85
CA GLN A 89 7.59 0.78 9.43
C GLN A 89 6.36 0.63 8.52
N CYS A 90 5.47 -0.32 8.82
CA CYS A 90 4.23 -0.52 8.07
C CYS A 90 3.34 0.74 8.10
N ASP A 91 3.23 1.40 9.26
CA ASP A 91 2.46 2.65 9.39
C ASP A 91 3.06 3.80 8.58
N GLN A 92 4.40 3.94 8.55
CA GLN A 92 5.07 4.92 7.70
C GLN A 92 4.81 4.66 6.21
N LEU A 93 4.89 3.39 5.78
CA LEU A 93 4.61 2.99 4.41
C LEU A 93 3.14 3.19 4.03
N LYS A 94 2.22 2.96 4.98
CA LYS A 94 0.79 3.27 4.83
C LYS A 94 0.57 4.76 4.55
N ILE A 95 1.23 5.64 5.31
CA ILE A 95 1.16 7.09 5.08
C ILE A 95 1.68 7.44 3.68
N ASN A 96 2.79 6.84 3.24
CA ASN A 96 3.32 7.05 1.90
C ASN A 96 2.33 6.60 0.81
N TRP A 97 1.75 5.41 0.96
CA TRP A 97 0.71 4.91 0.05
C TRP A 97 -0.51 5.84 -0.02
N LEU A 98 -0.99 6.36 1.11
CA LEU A 98 -2.10 7.30 1.13
C LEU A 98 -1.76 8.60 0.38
N LYS A 99 -0.53 9.11 0.51
CA LYS A 99 -0.07 10.30 -0.21
C LYS A 99 -0.02 10.05 -1.72
N THR A 100 0.55 8.94 -2.18
CA THR A 100 0.63 8.61 -3.61
C THR A 100 -0.76 8.40 -4.20
N ARG A 101 -1.65 7.72 -3.48
CA ARG A 101 -3.06 7.55 -3.86
C ARG A 101 -3.80 8.87 -3.97
N SER A 102 -3.63 9.78 -3.01
CA SER A 102 -4.25 11.10 -3.06
C SER A 102 -3.77 11.91 -4.27
N ARG A 103 -2.48 11.81 -4.60
CA ARG A 103 -1.89 12.49 -5.75
C ARG A 103 -2.39 11.94 -7.09
N SER A 104 -2.43 10.63 -7.26
CA SER A 104 -2.99 10.00 -8.48
C SER A 104 -4.44 10.43 -8.68
N LYS A 105 -5.29 10.31 -7.65
CA LYS A 105 -6.70 10.74 -7.71
C LYS A 105 -6.89 12.21 -8.07
N ALA A 106 -6.03 13.10 -7.55
CA ALA A 106 -6.08 14.52 -7.89
C ALA A 106 -5.71 14.77 -9.37
N LEU A 107 -4.70 14.05 -9.88
CA LEU A 107 -4.28 14.15 -11.28
C LEU A 107 -5.33 13.60 -12.24
N ASP A 108 -6.00 12.50 -11.88
CA ASP A 108 -7.13 11.95 -12.64
C ASP A 108 -8.27 12.96 -12.77
N ALA A 109 -8.63 13.62 -11.67
CA ALA A 109 -9.67 14.65 -11.68
C ALA A 109 -9.31 15.84 -12.58
N VAL A 110 -8.04 16.25 -12.60
CA VAL A 110 -7.55 17.32 -13.47
C VAL A 110 -7.55 16.87 -14.94
N MET A 111 -7.13 15.64 -15.23
CA MET A 111 -7.16 15.07 -16.57
C MET A 111 -8.57 15.02 -17.14
N LEU A 112 -9.54 14.57 -16.34
CA LEU A 112 -10.96 14.52 -16.73
C LEU A 112 -11.48 15.92 -17.06
N LYS A 113 -11.17 16.93 -16.25
CA LYS A 113 -11.54 18.33 -16.52
C LYS A 113 -10.98 18.83 -17.85
N TYR A 114 -9.72 18.53 -18.16
CA TYR A 114 -9.14 18.93 -19.45
C TYR A 114 -9.78 18.22 -20.63
N GLN A 115 -10.13 16.94 -20.50
CA GLN A 115 -10.82 16.20 -21.56
C GLN A 115 -12.19 16.81 -21.86
N ILE A 116 -12.98 17.12 -20.83
CA ILE A 116 -14.30 17.75 -20.99
C ILE A 116 -14.16 19.13 -21.67
N GLN A 117 -13.21 19.95 -21.24
CA GLN A 117 -12.96 21.26 -21.86
C GLN A 117 -12.55 21.15 -23.32
N GLU A 118 -11.72 20.16 -23.68
CA GLU A 118 -11.29 19.94 -25.06
C GLU A 118 -12.46 19.49 -25.95
N VAL A 119 -13.33 18.61 -25.46
CA VAL A 119 -14.55 18.20 -26.17
C VAL A 119 -15.46 19.40 -26.43
N GLN A 120 -15.73 20.22 -25.40
CA GLN A 120 -16.59 21.41 -25.56
C GLN A 120 -16.02 22.47 -26.50
N ILE A 121 -14.69 22.60 -26.57
CA ILE A 121 -14.03 23.51 -27.52
C ILE A 121 -14.17 22.95 -28.93
N GLN A 122 -13.96 21.64 -29.10
CA GLN A 122 -14.08 20.98 -30.39
C GLN A 122 -15.50 21.05 -30.95
N GLU A 123 -16.51 20.77 -30.12
CA GLU A 123 -17.93 20.89 -30.48
C GLU A 123 -18.29 22.32 -30.93
N ARG A 124 -17.77 23.34 -30.24
CA ARG A 124 -17.98 24.75 -30.63
C ARG A 124 -17.32 25.11 -31.96
N ILE A 125 -16.15 24.56 -32.25
CA ILE A 125 -15.46 24.78 -33.53
C ILE A 125 -16.26 24.11 -34.65
N GLU A 126 -16.67 22.85 -34.47
CA GLU A 126 -17.44 22.09 -35.46
C GLU A 126 -18.79 22.75 -35.77
N GLN A 127 -19.50 23.22 -34.74
CA GLN A 127 -20.76 23.95 -34.92
C GLN A 127 -20.56 25.24 -35.75
N LYS A 128 -19.50 26.01 -35.44
CA LYS A 128 -19.18 27.25 -36.18
C LYS A 128 -18.85 26.95 -37.64
N GLU A 129 -18.08 25.90 -37.93
CA GLU A 129 -17.75 25.49 -39.30
C GLU A 129 -19.00 25.05 -40.09
N GLN A 130 -19.93 24.34 -39.46
CA GLN A 130 -21.21 23.97 -40.06
C GLN A 130 -22.10 25.17 -40.39
N ASP A 131 -22.17 26.14 -39.48
CA ASP A 131 -22.94 27.38 -39.68
C ASP A 131 -22.36 28.20 -40.83
N GLU A 132 -21.03 28.36 -40.90
CA GLU A 132 -20.34 29.07 -41.99
C GLU A 132 -20.56 28.39 -43.35
N PHE A 133 -20.48 27.06 -43.41
CA PHE A 133 -20.76 26.30 -44.62
C PHE A 133 -22.22 26.44 -45.07
N SER A 134 -23.16 26.40 -44.12
CA SER A 134 -24.59 26.59 -44.35
C SER A 134 -24.89 27.99 -44.91
N CYS A 135 -24.34 29.04 -44.30
CA CYS A 135 -24.49 30.42 -44.78
C CYS A 135 -23.88 30.61 -46.17
N ARG A 136 -22.70 30.05 -46.44
CA ARG A 136 -22.04 30.16 -47.75
C ARG A 136 -22.80 29.45 -48.86
N ASN A 137 -23.41 28.29 -48.58
CA ASN A 137 -24.24 27.59 -49.56
C ASN A 137 -25.61 28.26 -49.76
N ALA A 138 -26.20 28.86 -48.72
CA ALA A 138 -27.43 29.63 -48.85
C ALA A 138 -27.23 30.87 -49.75
N GLY A 139 -26.08 31.54 -49.66
CA GLY A 139 -25.76 32.70 -50.51
C GLY A 139 -25.47 32.39 -51.99
N LYS A 140 -25.23 31.12 -52.36
CA LYS A 140 -24.95 30.68 -53.74
C LYS A 140 -26.19 30.22 -54.52
N LYS A 141 -27.35 30.12 -53.86
CA LYS A 141 -28.62 29.67 -54.47
C LYS A 141 -29.55 30.82 -54.89
N ASN A 142 -29.06 32.06 -54.89
CA ASN A 142 -29.74 33.23 -55.43
C ASN A 142 -29.02 33.74 -56.68
#